data_AF-A0ABD0N7G0-F1
#
_entry.id   AF-A0ABD0N7G0-F1
#
_cell.length_a   1.000
_cell.length_b   1.000
_cell.length_c   1.000
_cell.angle_alpha   90.00
_cell.angle_beta   90.00
_cell.angle_gamma   90.00
#
_symmetry.space_group_name_H-M   'P 1'
#
loop_
_entity.id
_entity.type
_entity.pdbx_description
1 polymer ?
#
loop_
_entity_poly.entity_id
_entity_poly.type
_entity_poly.pdbx_seq_one_letter_code
_entity_poly.pdbx_strand_id
1 'polypeptide(L)'
;MCHVERGFSPSLLQWHPTKPLLAVGWETGETMLLSHPSGEHTPLPNNTHTTCITLLEWSSNGSRLVTGDQAGVMVVWRLDARGKLQGSPLIKHDYSKPLTCCIFRPPPPA
;
A
#
# COMPACT_ATOMS: atom_id res chain seq x y z
N MET A 1 0.09 14.44 17.22
CA MET A 1 0.74 14.96 16.00
C MET A 1 1.17 13.76 15.18
N CYS A 2 0.71 13.66 13.94
CA CYS A 2 0.97 12.51 13.08
C CYS A 2 2.27 12.77 12.29
N HIS A 3 3.37 12.12 12.69
CA HIS A 3 4.70 12.34 12.11
C HIS A 3 5.42 11.00 11.94
N VAL A 4 6.12 10.82 10.82
CA VAL A 4 6.96 9.64 10.54
C VAL A 4 8.32 10.13 10.11
N GLU A 5 9.36 9.66 10.80
CA GLU A 5 10.75 9.88 10.42
C GLU A 5 11.41 8.55 10.08
N ARG A 6 12.15 8.53 8.97
CA ARG A 6 12.88 7.36 8.46
C ARG A 6 14.18 7.85 7.82
N GLY A 7 15.20 6.98 7.81
CA GLY A 7 16.50 7.26 7.18
C GLY A 7 16.50 7.12 5.65
N PHE A 8 15.32 6.98 5.04
CA PHE A 8 15.12 6.75 3.61
C PHE A 8 13.86 7.47 3.15
N SER A 9 13.84 7.82 1.87
CA SER A 9 12.82 8.71 1.29
C SER A 9 11.51 7.96 1.00
N PRO A 10 10.35 8.56 1.29
CA PRO A 10 9.08 8.03 0.78
C PRO A 10 9.04 8.19 -0.74
N SER A 11 8.70 7.12 -1.46
CA SER A 11 8.56 7.14 -2.92
C SER A 11 7.13 7.45 -3.35
N LEU A 12 6.13 6.96 -2.60
CA LEU A 12 4.71 7.11 -2.90
C LEU A 12 3.86 7.27 -1.63
N LEU A 13 2.79 8.05 -1.76
CA LEU A 13 1.83 8.35 -0.70
C LEU A 13 0.42 8.28 -1.28
N GLN A 14 -0.47 7.51 -0.65
CA GLN A 14 -1.86 7.37 -1.12
C GLN A 14 -2.85 7.32 0.05
N TRP A 15 -3.72 8.32 0.16
CA TRP A 15 -4.81 8.30 1.14
C TRP A 15 -5.81 7.19 0.80
N HIS A 16 -6.28 6.48 1.84
CA HIS A 16 -7.41 5.58 1.73
C HIS A 16 -8.65 6.38 1.25
N PRO A 17 -9.49 5.82 0.36
CA PRO A 17 -10.56 6.56 -0.31
C PRO A 17 -11.60 7.20 0.64
N THR A 18 -11.82 6.61 1.82
CA THR A 18 -12.86 7.06 2.77
C THR A 18 -12.43 7.17 4.24
N LYS A 19 -11.20 6.82 4.59
CA LYS A 19 -10.74 6.73 6.01
C LYS A 19 -9.55 7.65 6.20
N PRO A 20 -9.31 8.16 7.42
CA PRO A 20 -8.12 8.95 7.72
C PRO A 20 -6.89 8.03 7.87
N LEU A 21 -6.57 7.29 6.83
CA LEU A 21 -5.50 6.31 6.76
C LEU A 21 -4.65 6.59 5.52
N LEU A 22 -3.36 6.77 5.70
CA LEU A 22 -2.41 7.03 4.62
C LEU A 22 -1.56 5.78 4.39
N ALA A 23 -1.52 5.27 3.16
CA ALA A 23 -0.50 4.31 2.76
C ALA A 23 0.77 5.07 2.36
N VAL A 24 1.92 4.54 2.78
CA VAL A 24 3.25 5.06 2.43
C VAL A 24 4.09 3.90 1.89
N GLY A 25 4.76 4.13 0.77
CA GLY A 25 5.80 3.27 0.23
C GLY A 25 7.13 4.01 0.21
N TRP A 26 8.24 3.27 0.38
CA TRP A 26 9.58 3.85 0.43
C TRP A 26 10.49 3.31 -0.67
N GLU A 27 11.60 4.00 -0.88
CA GLU A 27 12.66 3.60 -1.83
C GLU A 27 13.32 2.26 -1.47
N THR A 28 13.19 1.80 -0.22
CA THR A 28 13.71 0.52 0.28
C THR A 28 12.77 -0.66 0.03
N GLY A 29 11.54 -0.43 -0.43
CA GLY A 29 10.51 -1.47 -0.57
C GLY A 29 9.64 -1.66 0.68
N GLU A 30 9.91 -0.94 1.77
CA GLU A 30 8.99 -0.95 2.89
C GLU A 30 7.64 -0.35 2.49
N THR A 31 6.59 -0.75 3.22
CA THR A 31 5.26 -0.17 3.10
C THR A 31 4.59 -0.11 4.47
N MET A 32 3.85 0.97 4.75
CA MET A 32 3.09 1.12 6.00
C MET A 32 1.73 1.76 5.76
N LEU A 33 0.89 1.61 6.78
CA LEU A 33 -0.33 2.37 6.97
C LEU A 33 -0.14 3.32 8.15
N LEU A 34 -0.58 4.56 8.00
CA LEU A 34 -0.49 5.64 8.97
C LEU A 34 -1.89 6.17 9.27
N SER A 35 -2.35 6.05 10.51
CA SER A 35 -3.65 6.55 10.95
C SER A 35 -3.56 8.02 11.39
N HIS A 36 -4.46 8.85 10.89
CA HIS A 36 -4.58 10.26 11.27
C HIS A 36 -5.86 10.47 12.13
N PRO A 37 -5.82 11.32 13.18
CA PRO A 37 -4.69 12.09 13.68
C PRO A 37 -3.82 11.34 14.71
N SER A 38 -4.16 10.10 15.04
CA SER A 38 -3.52 9.34 16.13
C SER A 38 -2.01 9.15 15.93
N GLY A 39 -1.56 9.07 14.68
CA GLY A 39 -0.18 8.70 14.34
C GLY A 39 0.07 7.20 14.51
N GLU A 40 -0.95 6.35 14.65
CA GLU A 40 -0.73 4.91 14.74
C GLU A 40 -0.18 4.37 13.41
N HIS A 41 0.90 3.61 13.50
CA HIS A 41 1.62 3.06 12.35
C HIS A 41 1.45 1.54 12.29
N THR A 42 1.03 1.00 11.16
CA THR A 42 0.98 -0.44 10.91
C THR A 42 1.87 -0.77 9.73
N PRO A 43 3.03 -1.42 9.93
CA PRO A 43 3.84 -1.90 8.81
C PRO A 43 3.09 -3.01 8.07
N LEU A 44 3.18 -3.03 6.74
CA LEU A 44 2.83 -4.23 5.98
C LEU A 44 3.97 -5.26 6.12
N PRO A 45 3.72 -6.57 5.92
CA PRO A 45 4.73 -7.61 6.07
C PRO A 45 6.07 -7.28 5.39
N ASN A 46 7.11 -7.21 6.21
CA ASN A 46 8.48 -6.93 5.80
C ASN A 46 9.01 -7.98 4.81
N ASN A 47 10.05 -7.64 4.06
CA ASN A 47 10.70 -8.51 3.06
C ASN A 47 9.77 -8.98 1.93
N THR A 48 8.63 -8.31 1.75
CA THR A 48 7.73 -8.56 0.62
C THR A 48 8.29 -7.97 -0.66
N HIS A 49 8.68 -6.69 -0.57
CA HIS A 49 9.37 -5.94 -1.60
C HIS A 49 10.80 -5.66 -1.12
N THR A 50 11.74 -5.63 -2.05
CA THR A 50 13.17 -5.42 -1.78
C THR A 50 13.75 -4.25 -2.57
N THR A 51 12.89 -3.56 -3.32
CA THR A 51 13.24 -2.43 -4.17
C THR A 51 12.19 -1.33 -4.03
N CYS A 52 12.49 -0.14 -4.56
CA CYS A 52 11.61 1.03 -4.48
C CYS A 52 10.16 0.71 -4.83
N ILE A 53 9.23 1.15 -3.98
CA ILE A 53 7.80 1.04 -4.26
C ILE A 53 7.43 1.99 -5.39
N THR A 54 6.95 1.43 -6.51
CA THR A 54 6.56 2.15 -7.73
C THR A 54 5.05 2.14 -7.97
N LEU A 55 4.31 1.36 -7.19
CA LEU A 55 2.85 1.26 -7.29
C LEU A 55 2.22 1.17 -5.89
N LEU A 56 1.21 2.00 -5.64
CA LEU A 56 0.48 2.06 -4.39
C LEU A 56 -0.98 2.50 -4.65
N GLU A 57 -1.91 1.56 -4.76
CA GLU A 57 -3.28 1.86 -5.21
C GLU A 57 -4.35 1.18 -4.36
N TRP A 58 -5.33 1.96 -3.91
CA TRP A 58 -6.48 1.45 -3.15
C TRP A 58 -7.61 1.03 -4.08
N SER A 59 -8.30 -0.04 -3.73
CA SER A 59 -9.62 -0.31 -4.32
C SER A 59 -10.60 0.80 -3.98
N SER A 60 -11.58 1.03 -4.85
CA SER A 60 -12.58 2.11 -4.66
C SER A 60 -13.31 2.04 -3.32
N ASN A 61 -13.55 0.83 -2.80
CA ASN A 61 -14.16 0.60 -1.49
C ASN A 61 -13.16 0.55 -0.31
N GLY A 62 -11.86 0.69 -0.57
CA GLY A 62 -10.78 0.69 0.43
C GLY A 62 -10.49 -0.66 1.09
N SER A 63 -11.12 -1.76 0.64
CA SER A 63 -10.90 -3.09 1.21
C SER A 63 -9.60 -3.76 0.74
N ARG A 64 -8.96 -3.21 -0.30
CA ARG A 64 -7.72 -3.72 -0.86
C ARG A 64 -6.74 -2.60 -1.13
N LEU A 65 -5.46 -2.92 -0.95
CA LEU A 65 -4.33 -2.09 -1.35
C LEU A 65 -3.44 -2.95 -2.26
N VAL A 66 -3.10 -2.45 -3.44
CA VAL A 66 -2.07 -3.03 -4.31
C VAL A 66 -0.77 -2.29 -4.06
N THR A 67 0.28 -3.03 -3.80
CA THR A 67 1.65 -2.54 -3.76
C THR A 67 2.45 -3.19 -4.87
N GLY A 68 3.35 -2.43 -5.49
CA GLY A 68 4.28 -2.95 -6.48
C GLY A 68 5.64 -2.27 -6.37
N ASP A 69 6.68 -3.02 -6.66
CA ASP A 69 8.06 -2.51 -6.64
C ASP A 69 8.74 -2.51 -8.01
N GLN A 70 9.91 -1.88 -8.05
CA GLN A 70 10.74 -1.75 -9.25
C GLN A 70 11.22 -3.11 -9.80
N ALA A 71 11.32 -4.15 -8.97
CA ALA A 71 11.66 -5.50 -9.41
C ALA A 71 10.48 -6.22 -10.09
N GLY A 72 9.26 -5.70 -9.95
CA GLY A 72 8.05 -6.29 -10.53
C GLY A 72 7.28 -7.20 -9.57
N VAL A 73 7.61 -7.17 -8.28
CA VAL A 73 6.82 -7.86 -7.26
C VAL A 73 5.54 -7.07 -7.04
N MET A 74 4.39 -7.71 -7.25
CA MET A 74 3.05 -7.17 -6.96
C MET A 74 2.44 -7.90 -5.78
N VAL A 75 1.87 -7.16 -4.83
CA VAL A 75 1.12 -7.74 -3.71
C VAL A 75 -0.23 -7.07 -3.53
N VAL A 76 -1.25 -7.88 -3.22
CA VAL A 76 -2.59 -7.38 -2.89
C VAL A 76 -2.89 -7.67 -1.43
N TRP A 77 -3.06 -6.62 -0.66
CA TRP A 77 -3.38 -6.65 0.76
C TRP A 77 -4.90 -6.60 0.98
N ARG A 78 -5.38 -7.25 2.03
CA ARG A 78 -6.77 -7.12 2.50
C ARG A 78 -6.81 -6.24 3.74
N LEU A 79 -7.74 -5.30 3.75
CA LEU A 79 -8.06 -4.50 4.93
C LEU A 79 -9.51 -4.70 5.32
N ASP A 80 -9.79 -4.63 6.62
CA ASP A 80 -11.15 -4.67 7.14
C ASP A 80 -11.86 -3.30 7.06
N ALA A 81 -13.12 -3.28 7.48
CA ALA A 81 -13.93 -2.07 7.55
C ALA A 81 -13.33 -0.97 8.45
N ARG A 82 -12.41 -1.30 9.36
CA ARG A 82 -11.71 -0.35 10.24
C ARG A 82 -10.38 0.14 9.66
N GLY A 83 -9.94 -0.44 8.54
CA GLY A 83 -8.65 -0.09 7.92
C GLY A 83 -7.47 -0.83 8.53
N LYS A 84 -7.73 -1.96 9.20
CA LYS A 84 -6.67 -2.83 9.72
C LYS A 84 -6.31 -3.89 8.68
N LEU A 85 -5.02 -4.16 8.54
CA LEU A 85 -4.50 -5.24 7.72
C LEU A 85 -5.01 -6.59 8.22
N GLN A 86 -5.46 -7.44 7.29
CA GLN A 86 -5.99 -8.76 7.57
C GLN A 86 -4.99 -9.84 7.15
N GLY A 87 -4.19 -10.33 8.09
CA GLY A 87 -3.35 -11.52 7.92
C GLY A 87 -2.35 -11.44 6.74
N SER A 88 -2.18 -12.58 6.06
CA SER A 88 -1.32 -12.73 4.88
C SER A 88 -1.90 -11.99 3.65
N PRO A 89 -1.06 -11.60 2.68
CA PRO A 89 -1.55 -11.03 1.43
C PRO A 89 -2.49 -11.99 0.70
N LEU A 90 -3.41 -11.44 -0.08
CA LEU A 90 -4.32 -12.20 -0.93
C LEU A 90 -3.62 -12.79 -2.14
N ILE A 91 -2.70 -12.01 -2.71
CA ILE A 91 -1.99 -12.31 -3.95
C ILE A 91 -0.57 -11.80 -3.80
N LYS A 92 0.39 -12.60 -4.26
CA LYS A 92 1.77 -12.18 -4.54
C LYS A 92 2.15 -12.70 -5.91
N HIS A 93 2.61 -11.81 -6.78
CA HIS A 93 3.13 -12.14 -8.10
C HIS A 93 4.49 -11.48 -8.31
N ASP A 94 5.29 -12.11 -9.17
CA ASP A 94 6.56 -11.58 -9.65
C ASP A 94 6.45 -11.53 -11.18
N TYR A 95 6.48 -10.32 -11.73
CA TYR A 95 6.44 -10.08 -13.16
C TYR A 95 7.84 -9.83 -13.75
N SER A 96 8.87 -9.80 -12.90
CA SER A 96 10.28 -9.58 -13.22
C SER A 96 10.55 -8.30 -14.04
N LYS A 97 9.58 -7.37 -14.05
CA LYS A 97 9.60 -6.08 -14.72
C LYS A 97 8.80 -5.07 -13.90
N PRO A 98 9.23 -3.80 -13.87
CA PRO A 98 8.55 -2.76 -13.11
C PRO A 98 7.07 -2.63 -13.50
N LEU A 99 6.22 -2.51 -12.49
CA LEU A 99 4.82 -2.18 -12.68
C LEU A 99 4.68 -0.66 -12.73
N THR A 100 4.01 -0.16 -13.76
CA THR A 100 3.85 1.27 -14.00
C THR A 100 2.48 1.81 -13.62
N CYS A 101 1.47 0.93 -13.58
CA CYS A 101 0.09 1.32 -13.29
C CYS A 101 -0.72 0.11 -12.80
N CYS A 102 -1.72 0.38 -11.96
CA CYS A 102 -2.79 -0.54 -11.60
C CYS A 102 -4.10 0.23 -11.62
N ILE A 103 -5.15 -0.44 -12.06
CA ILE A 103 -6.50 0.11 -12.07
C ILE A 103 -7.46 -0.92 -11.48
N PHE A 104 -8.11 -0.58 -10.37
CA PHE A 104 -9.31 -1.31 -9.99
C PHE A 104 -10.42 -1.02 -10.97
N ARG A 105 -11.04 -2.09 -11.49
CA ARG A 105 -12.25 -1.95 -12.31
C ARG A 105 -13.31 -1.18 -11.51
N PRO A 106 -13.79 -0.03 -11.99
CA PRO A 106 -14.83 0.72 -11.30
C PRO A 106 -16.14 -0.09 -11.26
N PRO A 107 -16.98 0.13 -10.24
CA PRO A 107 -18.32 -0.46 -10.24
C PRO A 107 -19.11 0.01 -11.47
N PRO A 108 -20.02 -0.82 -12.02
CA PRO A 108 -20.92 -0.38 -13.08
C PRO A 108 -21.69 0.88 -12.67
N PRO A 109 -22.08 1.74 -13.64
CA PRO A 109 -23.03 2.81 -13.37
C PRO A 109 -24.31 2.24 -12.76
N ALA A 110 -24.92 2.99 -11.83
CA ALA A 110 -26.24 2.70 -11.30
C ALA A 110 -27.33 2.89 -12.37
#